data_AF-A0A7C3EUL8-F1
#
_entry.id   AF-A0A7C3EUL8-F1
#
_cell.length_a   1.000
_cell.length_b   1.000
_cell.length_c   1.000
_cell.angle_alpha   90.00
_cell.angle_beta   90.00
_cell.angle_gamma   90.00
#
_symmetry.space_group_name_H-M   'P 1'
#
loop_
_entity.id
_entity.type
_entity.pdbx_description
1 polymer ?
#
loop_
_entity_poly.entity_id
_entity_poly.type
_entity_poly.pdbx_seq_one_letter_code
_entity_poly.pdbx_strand_id
1 'polypeptide(L)'
;MALLGTLGHYWPGLPAVLKELPDTRFEPFITYDKRFLFWWGELLFLLALASRRQLDGDLRDEETQVLGNVNRLARTEQTTLPVHKTLEHFVGHVGSGFWGALRTRMLDRPIRMKALDGARLRGRLVVALDGTGWLCLTQRHCKHCLEQKQGGKTIYMHQVLEAKLVSPSGLALSMASEFIENPAGDADPEPKSEEERKQDCELKAFARLAPEFRKAYPLLPVCITSDIPQS
;
A
#
# COMPACT_ATOMS: atom_id res chain seq x y z
N MET A 1 19.03 5.19 -14.86
CA MET A 1 20.12 5.58 -13.92
C MET A 1 19.60 6.26 -12.65
N ALA A 2 18.66 7.22 -12.74
CA ALA A 2 18.16 7.95 -11.57
C ALA A 2 17.54 7.05 -10.48
N LEU A 3 16.66 6.10 -10.83
CA LEU A 3 15.99 5.22 -9.86
C LEU A 3 16.99 4.41 -9.02
N LEU A 4 17.96 3.74 -9.65
CA LEU A 4 18.98 2.95 -8.95
C LEU A 4 19.83 3.82 -8.01
N GLY A 5 20.15 5.06 -8.41
CA GLY A 5 20.85 6.01 -7.57
C GLY A 5 20.03 6.40 -6.33
N THR A 6 18.75 6.73 -6.53
CA THR A 6 17.81 7.02 -5.43
C THR A 6 17.66 5.85 -4.48
N LEU A 7 17.44 4.63 -5.01
CA LEU A 7 17.33 3.42 -4.20
C LEU A 7 18.61 3.13 -3.42
N GLY A 8 19.78 3.29 -4.05
CA GLY A 8 21.07 3.11 -3.38
C GLY A 8 21.33 4.14 -2.28
N HIS A 9 20.89 5.38 -2.47
CA HIS A 9 21.06 6.44 -1.48
C HIS A 9 20.10 6.28 -0.29
N TYR A 10 18.80 6.14 -0.55
CA TYR A 10 17.77 6.10 0.49
C TYR A 10 17.58 4.71 1.09
N TRP A 11 17.75 3.63 0.31
CA TRP A 11 17.50 2.26 0.76
C TRP A 11 18.59 1.26 0.35
N PRO A 12 19.86 1.48 0.75
CA PRO A 12 20.97 0.59 0.39
C PRO A 12 20.76 -0.86 0.88
N GLY A 13 19.98 -1.05 1.97
CA GLY A 13 19.65 -2.36 2.53
C GLY A 13 18.46 -3.06 1.87
N LEU A 14 17.74 -2.43 0.94
CA LEU A 14 16.56 -3.02 0.28
C LEU A 14 16.84 -4.41 -0.32
N PRO A 15 17.97 -4.66 -1.03
CA PRO A 15 18.26 -5.99 -1.57
C PRO A 15 18.37 -7.07 -0.49
N ALA A 16 18.81 -6.75 0.72
CA ALA A 16 18.87 -7.71 1.82
C ALA A 16 17.46 -7.99 2.37
N VAL A 17 16.65 -6.95 2.56
CA VAL A 17 15.26 -7.10 3.02
C VAL A 17 14.43 -7.93 2.04
N LEU A 18 14.61 -7.73 0.72
CA LEU A 18 13.89 -8.53 -0.29
C LEU A 18 14.30 -10.01 -0.29
N LYS A 19 15.50 -10.37 0.21
CA LYS A 19 15.87 -11.78 0.40
C LYS A 19 15.09 -12.43 1.56
N GLU A 20 14.57 -11.64 2.49
CA GLU A 20 13.80 -12.10 3.65
C GLU A 20 12.29 -12.19 3.38
N LEU A 21 11.85 -11.88 2.15
CA LEU A 21 10.45 -12.01 1.74
C LEU A 21 9.90 -13.42 2.13
N PRO A 22 8.81 -13.51 2.93
CA PRO A 22 8.24 -14.77 3.39
C PRO A 22 7.46 -15.44 2.26
N ASP A 23 8.20 -16.03 1.33
CA ASP A 23 7.65 -16.68 0.16
C ASP A 23 7.30 -18.13 0.48
N THR A 24 6.01 -18.38 0.74
CA THR A 24 5.49 -19.71 1.11
C THR A 24 5.09 -20.55 -0.10
N ARG A 25 5.46 -20.15 -1.32
CA ARG A 25 5.25 -20.95 -2.53
C ARG A 25 6.04 -22.25 -2.42
N PHE A 26 5.50 -23.33 -2.96
CA PHE A 26 6.18 -24.62 -2.98
C PHE A 26 7.45 -24.56 -3.84
N GLU A 27 8.61 -24.70 -3.19
CA GLU A 27 9.93 -24.44 -3.76
C GLU A 27 10.21 -25.20 -5.07
N PRO A 28 9.84 -26.49 -5.21
CA PRO A 28 10.04 -27.23 -6.46
C PRO A 28 9.33 -26.64 -7.70
N PHE A 29 8.32 -25.79 -7.52
CA PHE A 29 7.60 -25.12 -8.62
C PHE A 29 7.95 -23.63 -8.75
N ILE A 30 8.93 -23.12 -8.00
CA ILE A 30 9.37 -21.74 -8.12
C ILE A 30 10.29 -21.61 -9.34
N THR A 31 9.83 -20.88 -10.36
CA THR A 31 10.60 -20.53 -11.55
C THR A 31 11.24 -19.15 -11.46
N TYR A 32 10.58 -18.20 -10.78
CA TYR A 32 11.04 -16.82 -10.65
C TYR A 32 11.40 -16.46 -9.21
N ASP A 33 12.58 -15.87 -9.05
CA ASP A 33 13.08 -15.34 -7.77
C ASP A 33 12.12 -14.26 -7.23
N LYS A 34 11.82 -14.33 -5.94
CA LYS A 34 10.93 -13.37 -5.24
C LYS A 34 11.36 -11.91 -5.37
N ARG A 35 12.66 -11.62 -5.48
CA ARG A 35 13.18 -10.27 -5.71
C ARG A 35 12.83 -9.77 -7.10
N PHE A 36 12.85 -10.66 -8.09
CA PHE A 36 12.43 -10.33 -9.44
C PHE A 36 10.93 -10.06 -9.48
N LEU A 37 10.12 -10.91 -8.84
CA LEU A 37 8.67 -10.73 -8.78
C LEU A 37 8.25 -9.47 -8.00
N PHE A 38 9.00 -9.10 -6.95
CA PHE A 38 8.81 -7.82 -6.28
C PHE A 38 8.92 -6.66 -7.27
N TRP A 39 10.06 -6.53 -7.96
CA TRP A 39 10.26 -5.43 -8.91
C TRP A 39 9.28 -5.48 -10.09
N TRP A 40 8.95 -6.68 -10.57
CA TRP A 40 7.91 -6.85 -11.60
C TRP A 40 6.56 -6.29 -11.14
N GLY A 41 6.19 -6.51 -9.88
CA GLY A 41 4.98 -5.93 -9.29
C GLY A 41 5.08 -4.41 -9.12
N GLU A 42 6.22 -3.89 -8.66
CA GLU A 42 6.42 -2.43 -8.49
C GLU A 42 6.30 -1.66 -9.80
N LEU A 43 6.64 -2.26 -10.95
CA LEU A 43 6.46 -1.63 -12.26
C LEU A 43 5.01 -1.25 -12.55
N LEU A 44 4.04 -1.99 -11.99
CA LEU A 44 2.62 -1.63 -12.11
C LEU A 44 2.37 -0.21 -11.62
N PHE A 45 2.97 0.15 -10.47
CA PHE A 45 2.79 1.45 -9.84
C PHE A 45 3.72 2.51 -10.42
N LEU A 46 4.99 2.15 -10.67
CA LEU A 46 5.99 3.08 -11.21
C LEU A 46 5.66 3.55 -12.63
N LEU A 47 4.99 2.70 -13.42
CA LEU A 47 4.58 3.02 -14.79
C LEU A 47 3.08 3.34 -14.90
N ALA A 48 2.39 3.46 -13.78
CA ALA A 48 0.96 3.79 -13.71
C ALA A 48 0.07 2.88 -14.60
N LEU A 49 0.38 1.58 -14.64
CA LEU A 49 -0.42 0.60 -15.37
C LEU A 49 -1.70 0.30 -14.58
N ALA A 50 -2.84 0.25 -15.26
CA ALA A 50 -4.14 0.09 -14.64
C ALA A 50 -4.45 -1.35 -14.19
N SER A 51 -3.70 -2.36 -14.68
CA SER A 51 -3.92 -3.74 -14.27
C SER A 51 -2.68 -4.64 -14.42
N ARG A 52 -2.65 -5.72 -13.64
CA ARG A 52 -1.63 -6.78 -13.77
C ARG A 52 -1.63 -7.40 -15.17
N ARG A 53 -2.76 -7.40 -15.89
CA ARG A 53 -2.84 -7.91 -17.28
C ARG A 53 -2.09 -7.01 -18.26
N GLN A 54 -2.04 -5.70 -18.01
CA GLN A 54 -1.26 -4.78 -18.83
C GLN A 54 0.25 -4.99 -18.70
N LEU A 55 0.75 -5.55 -17.60
CA LEU A 55 2.15 -6.00 -17.52
C LEU A 55 2.46 -7.02 -18.62
N ASP A 56 1.52 -7.93 -18.91
CA ASP A 56 1.71 -8.93 -19.96
C ASP A 56 1.58 -8.34 -21.37
N GLY A 57 0.73 -7.33 -21.56
CA GLY A 57 0.54 -6.69 -22.87
C GLY A 57 1.66 -5.70 -23.21
N ASP A 58 1.93 -4.78 -22.30
CA ASP A 58 2.68 -3.55 -22.60
C ASP A 58 4.19 -3.69 -22.34
N LEU A 59 4.61 -4.57 -21.42
CA LEU A 59 6.01 -4.70 -21.00
C LEU A 59 6.74 -5.94 -21.54
N ARG A 60 6.09 -6.73 -22.39
CA ARG A 60 6.69 -7.94 -23.00
C ARG A 60 7.40 -7.67 -24.33
N ASP A 61 7.32 -6.46 -24.85
CA ASP A 61 7.98 -6.08 -26.09
C ASP A 61 9.51 -6.10 -25.92
N GLU A 62 10.22 -6.81 -26.81
CA GLU A 62 11.68 -6.95 -26.76
C GLU A 62 12.40 -5.59 -26.85
N GLU A 63 11.79 -4.59 -27.50
CA GLU A 63 12.35 -3.24 -27.63
C GLU A 63 12.46 -2.51 -26.28
N THR A 64 11.63 -2.89 -25.29
CA THR A 64 11.56 -2.20 -24.00
C THR A 64 12.69 -2.56 -23.02
N GLN A 65 13.48 -3.61 -23.32
CA GLN A 65 14.57 -4.12 -22.47
C GLN A 65 14.18 -4.40 -21.01
N VAL A 66 12.89 -4.64 -20.74
CA VAL A 66 12.36 -4.74 -19.36
C VAL A 66 12.99 -5.88 -18.58
N LEU A 67 13.19 -7.05 -19.19
CA LEU A 67 13.81 -8.20 -18.52
C LEU A 67 15.18 -7.86 -17.94
N GLY A 68 16.05 -7.22 -18.72
CA GLY A 68 17.39 -6.81 -18.29
C GLY A 68 17.34 -5.78 -17.16
N ASN A 69 16.43 -4.81 -17.26
CA ASN A 69 16.25 -3.77 -16.24
C ASN A 69 15.75 -4.34 -14.90
N VAL A 70 14.76 -5.25 -14.94
CA VAL A 70 14.22 -5.90 -13.73
C VAL A 70 15.28 -6.82 -13.11
N ASN A 71 16.02 -7.57 -13.91
CA ASN A 71 17.15 -8.37 -13.42
C ASN A 71 18.21 -7.50 -12.71
N ARG A 72 18.51 -6.33 -13.25
CA ARG A 72 19.45 -5.38 -12.64
C ARG A 72 18.93 -4.83 -11.31
N LEU A 73 17.64 -4.51 -11.22
CA LEU A 73 16.99 -4.08 -9.98
C LEU A 73 16.96 -5.19 -8.92
N ALA A 74 16.63 -6.41 -9.34
CA ALA A 74 16.48 -7.59 -8.47
C ALA A 74 17.82 -8.26 -8.09
N ARG A 75 18.89 -7.98 -8.84
CA ARG A 75 20.17 -8.70 -8.78
C ARG A 75 19.96 -10.20 -9.01
N THR A 76 19.32 -10.52 -10.13
CA THR A 76 18.96 -11.87 -10.58
C THR A 76 19.28 -12.04 -12.06
N GLU A 77 19.18 -13.28 -12.54
CA GLU A 77 19.44 -13.65 -13.94
C GLU A 77 18.28 -14.48 -14.49
N GLN A 78 17.07 -13.91 -14.48
CA GLN A 78 15.90 -14.52 -15.11
C GLN A 78 16.02 -14.45 -16.63
N THR A 79 15.60 -15.51 -17.33
CA THR A 79 15.67 -15.60 -18.80
C THR A 79 14.36 -15.20 -19.49
N THR A 80 13.26 -15.07 -18.74
CA THR A 80 11.92 -14.76 -19.26
C THR A 80 11.16 -13.82 -18.32
N LEU A 81 10.01 -13.30 -18.78
CA LEU A 81 9.11 -12.47 -17.97
C LEU A 81 7.92 -13.29 -17.43
N PRO A 82 7.60 -13.18 -16.12
CA PRO A 82 6.50 -13.89 -15.47
C PRO A 82 5.15 -13.38 -15.99
N VAL A 83 4.15 -14.27 -16.02
CA VAL A 83 2.76 -13.88 -16.34
C VAL A 83 2.09 -13.25 -15.13
N HIS A 84 1.03 -12.47 -15.36
CA HIS A 84 0.29 -11.79 -14.29
C HIS A 84 -0.17 -12.74 -13.15
N LYS A 85 -0.50 -14.00 -13.49
CA LYS A 85 -0.91 -15.03 -12.52
C LYS A 85 0.24 -15.46 -11.61
N THR A 86 1.48 -15.47 -12.10
CA THR A 86 2.67 -15.79 -11.29
C THR A 86 2.88 -14.71 -10.23
N LEU A 87 2.72 -13.44 -10.61
CA LEU A 87 2.80 -12.32 -9.68
C LEU A 87 1.68 -12.39 -8.63
N GLU A 88 0.45 -12.65 -9.05
CA GLU A 88 -0.70 -12.84 -8.14
C GLU A 88 -0.44 -13.95 -7.12
N HIS A 89 -0.01 -15.11 -7.58
CA HIS A 89 0.32 -16.24 -6.72
C HIS A 89 1.40 -15.86 -5.70
N PHE A 90 2.49 -15.25 -6.15
CA PHE A 90 3.56 -14.79 -5.26
C PHE A 90 3.09 -13.79 -4.19
N VAL A 91 2.35 -12.74 -4.58
CA VAL A 91 1.86 -11.73 -3.64
C VAL A 91 0.93 -12.35 -2.60
N GLY A 92 0.09 -13.31 -3.00
CA GLY A 92 -0.79 -14.04 -2.09
C GLY A 92 -0.02 -14.86 -1.04
N HIS A 93 1.13 -15.42 -1.40
CA HIS A 93 1.99 -16.20 -0.50
C HIS A 93 2.82 -15.35 0.47
N VAL A 94 3.16 -14.11 0.10
CA VAL A 94 3.89 -13.17 0.97
C VAL A 94 2.99 -12.57 2.06
N GLY A 95 1.72 -12.32 1.73
CA GLY A 95 0.75 -11.72 2.63
C GLY A 95 0.92 -10.22 2.86
N SER A 96 -0.14 -9.55 3.31
CA SER A 96 -0.19 -8.08 3.47
C SER A 96 0.72 -7.53 4.57
N GLY A 97 0.93 -8.30 5.65
CA GLY A 97 1.71 -7.86 6.81
C GLY A 97 3.16 -7.50 6.47
N PHE A 98 3.82 -8.29 5.61
CA PHE A 98 5.18 -7.99 5.17
C PHE A 98 5.25 -6.69 4.37
N TRP A 99 4.30 -6.48 3.44
CA TRP A 99 4.25 -5.26 2.62
C TRP A 99 4.06 -4.00 3.48
N GLY A 100 3.19 -4.08 4.49
CA GLY A 100 3.02 -3.00 5.47
C GLY A 100 4.30 -2.70 6.25
N ALA A 101 5.01 -3.74 6.71
CA ALA A 101 6.28 -3.60 7.41
C ALA A 101 7.41 -3.06 6.50
N LEU A 102 7.46 -3.49 5.24
CA LEU A 102 8.42 -3.00 4.25
C LEU A 102 8.23 -1.50 4.00
N ARG A 103 6.99 -1.05 3.79
CA ARG A 103 6.64 0.38 3.67
C ARG A 103 7.13 1.18 4.87
N THR A 104 6.85 0.72 6.09
CA THR A 104 7.33 1.38 7.32
C THR A 104 8.85 1.48 7.37
N ARG A 105 9.57 0.38 7.11
CA ARG A 105 11.04 0.36 7.05
C ARG A 105 11.58 1.33 5.99
N MET A 106 10.90 1.42 4.85
CA MET A 106 11.27 2.36 3.80
C MET A 106 11.08 3.82 4.23
N LEU A 107 10.04 4.14 5.00
CA LEU A 107 9.86 5.50 5.50
C LEU A 107 10.79 5.90 6.65
N ASP A 108 11.14 4.95 7.51
CA ASP A 108 12.01 5.22 8.66
C ASP A 108 13.33 5.86 8.26
N ARG A 109 13.91 5.44 7.12
CA ARG A 109 15.23 5.89 6.70
C ARG A 109 15.25 7.37 6.30
N PRO A 110 14.41 7.86 5.35
CA PRO A 110 14.26 9.29 5.05
C PRO A 110 13.92 10.14 6.29
N ILE A 111 13.08 9.63 7.19
CA ILE A 111 12.72 10.33 8.44
C ILE A 111 13.96 10.49 9.34
N ARG A 112 14.70 9.40 9.60
CA ARG A 112 15.88 9.41 10.49
C ARG A 112 17.04 10.24 9.96
N MET A 113 17.21 10.27 8.64
CA MET A 113 18.24 11.10 8.00
C MET A 113 17.79 12.54 7.72
N LYS A 114 16.61 12.94 8.22
CA LYS A 114 16.08 14.31 8.10
C LYS A 114 15.80 14.76 6.67
N ALA A 115 15.70 13.83 5.72
CA ALA A 115 15.37 14.14 4.33
C ALA A 115 13.94 14.72 4.19
N LEU A 116 13.07 14.45 5.16
CA LEU A 116 11.69 14.94 5.21
C LEU A 116 11.50 16.11 6.19
N ASP A 117 12.56 16.72 6.71
CA ASP A 117 12.43 17.82 7.69
C ASP A 117 11.72 19.05 7.11
N GLY A 118 11.80 19.26 5.79
CA GLY A 118 11.02 20.29 5.09
C GLY A 118 9.51 20.08 5.14
N ALA A 119 9.04 18.88 5.50
CA ALA A 119 7.62 18.58 5.69
C ALA A 119 7.12 18.85 7.13
N ARG A 120 8.00 19.35 8.03
CA ARG A 120 7.63 19.59 9.42
C ARG A 120 6.88 20.91 9.61
N LEU A 121 5.79 20.87 10.35
CA LEU A 121 5.11 22.03 10.90
C LEU A 121 5.40 22.13 12.39
N ARG A 122 6.03 23.24 12.83
CA ARG A 122 6.45 23.46 14.23
C ARG A 122 7.23 22.26 14.83
N GLY A 123 8.15 21.70 14.03
CA GLY A 123 8.99 20.55 14.41
C GLY A 123 8.32 19.17 14.29
N ARG A 124 7.04 19.09 13.93
CA ARG A 124 6.26 17.84 13.83
C ARG A 124 5.98 17.51 12.38
N LEU A 125 6.09 16.24 11.99
CA LEU A 125 5.64 15.84 10.64
C LEU A 125 4.11 15.93 10.56
N VAL A 126 3.59 16.44 9.45
CA VAL A 126 2.15 16.52 9.22
C VAL A 126 1.67 15.19 8.63
N VAL A 127 0.70 14.56 9.29
CA VAL A 127 0.10 13.29 8.87
C VAL A 127 -1.39 13.52 8.63
N ALA A 128 -1.81 13.39 7.38
CA ALA A 128 -3.21 13.43 6.99
C ALA A 128 -3.86 12.05 7.15
N LEU A 129 -5.04 12.01 7.75
CA LEU A 129 -5.92 10.85 7.78
C LEU A 129 -7.03 11.07 6.76
N ASP A 130 -7.20 10.13 5.84
CA ASP A 130 -8.21 10.22 4.79
C ASP A 130 -8.74 8.83 4.41
N GLY A 131 -10.06 8.74 4.23
CA GLY A 131 -10.75 7.54 3.77
C GLY A 131 -10.71 7.43 2.24
N THR A 132 -9.94 6.49 1.71
CA THR A 132 -9.81 6.25 0.26
C THR A 132 -10.52 4.95 -0.14
N GLY A 133 -11.34 5.01 -1.20
CA GLY A 133 -11.91 3.82 -1.83
C GLY A 133 -10.92 3.15 -2.78
N TRP A 134 -10.74 1.83 -2.67
CA TRP A 134 -9.86 1.06 -3.57
C TRP A 134 -10.59 0.03 -4.42
N LEU A 135 -11.79 -0.39 -4.02
CA LEU A 135 -12.64 -1.31 -4.80
C LEU A 135 -14.10 -0.85 -4.74
N CYS A 136 -14.77 -0.85 -5.90
CA CYS A 136 -16.19 -0.53 -6.05
C CYS A 136 -16.83 -1.50 -7.04
N LEU A 137 -17.92 -2.15 -6.64
CA LEU A 137 -18.54 -3.27 -7.34
C LEU A 137 -20.07 -3.18 -7.28
N THR A 138 -20.73 -3.72 -8.29
CA THR A 138 -22.20 -3.85 -8.32
C THR A 138 -22.70 -5.17 -7.73
N GLN A 139 -21.78 -6.08 -7.39
CA GLN A 139 -22.06 -7.36 -6.73
C GLN A 139 -21.15 -7.52 -5.51
N ARG A 140 -21.65 -8.18 -4.47
CA ARG A 140 -20.90 -8.38 -3.23
C ARG A 140 -19.71 -9.31 -3.47
N HIS A 141 -18.51 -8.82 -3.16
CA HIS A 141 -17.28 -9.61 -3.28
C HIS A 141 -17.01 -10.45 -2.03
N CYS A 142 -17.22 -9.89 -0.83
CA CYS A 142 -17.02 -10.61 0.43
C CYS A 142 -17.86 -10.02 1.58
N LYS A 143 -17.73 -10.62 2.78
CA LYS A 143 -18.46 -10.16 3.97
C LYS A 143 -18.05 -8.77 4.46
N HIS A 144 -16.82 -8.33 4.17
CA HIS A 144 -16.25 -7.05 4.60
C HIS A 144 -16.57 -5.88 3.66
N CYS A 145 -17.34 -6.11 2.58
CA CYS A 145 -17.77 -5.01 1.71
C CYS A 145 -18.70 -4.06 2.48
N LEU A 146 -18.41 -2.76 2.41
CA LEU A 146 -19.33 -1.70 2.76
C LEU A 146 -20.45 -1.65 1.73
N GLU A 147 -21.69 -1.40 2.18
CA GLU A 147 -22.86 -1.32 1.31
C GLU A 147 -23.37 0.13 1.26
N GLN A 148 -23.47 0.68 0.05
CA GLN A 148 -24.04 2.00 -0.20
C GLN A 148 -25.25 1.86 -1.14
N LYS A 149 -26.39 2.46 -0.79
CA LYS A 149 -27.60 2.46 -1.64
C LYS A 149 -27.68 3.79 -2.40
N GLN A 150 -27.52 3.75 -3.72
CA GLN A 150 -27.69 4.91 -4.59
C GLN A 150 -28.81 4.64 -5.60
N GLY A 151 -29.87 5.47 -5.58
CA GLY A 151 -30.92 5.45 -6.61
C GLY A 151 -31.56 4.08 -6.84
N GLY A 152 -31.79 3.30 -5.77
CA GLY A 152 -32.38 1.95 -5.84
C GLY A 152 -31.39 0.82 -6.18
N LYS A 153 -30.10 1.11 -6.36
CA LYS A 153 -29.04 0.11 -6.56
C LYS A 153 -28.11 0.07 -5.35
N THR A 154 -27.67 -1.13 -4.98
CA THR A 154 -26.65 -1.33 -3.96
C THR A 154 -25.28 -1.42 -4.63
N ILE A 155 -24.35 -0.59 -4.17
CA ILE A 155 -22.94 -0.61 -4.53
C ILE A 155 -22.16 -1.18 -3.34
N TYR A 156 -21.23 -2.06 -3.63
CA TYR A 156 -20.36 -2.71 -2.65
C TYR A 156 -18.96 -2.13 -2.78
N MET A 157 -18.39 -1.69 -1.67
CA MET A 157 -17.11 -1.00 -1.65
C MET A 157 -16.16 -1.56 -0.63
N HIS A 158 -14.86 -1.46 -0.90
CA HIS A 158 -13.84 -1.52 0.13
C HIS A 158 -13.12 -0.18 0.20
N GLN A 159 -13.10 0.39 1.39
CA GLN A 159 -12.38 1.61 1.70
C GLN A 159 -11.26 1.31 2.68
N VAL A 160 -10.25 2.16 2.70
CA VAL A 160 -9.09 2.10 3.58
C VAL A 160 -8.88 3.48 4.16
N LEU A 161 -8.70 3.56 5.47
CA LEU A 161 -8.22 4.75 6.16
C LEU A 161 -6.70 4.79 6.01
N GLU A 162 -6.20 5.80 5.32
CA GLU A 162 -4.77 6.01 5.08
C GLU A 162 -4.21 7.10 5.99
N ALA A 163 -3.08 6.83 6.63
CA ALA A 163 -2.24 7.84 7.27
C ALA A 163 -1.11 8.22 6.33
N LYS A 164 -1.15 9.43 5.77
CA LYS A 164 -0.15 9.93 4.81
C LYS A 164 0.66 11.06 5.40
N LEU A 165 1.99 10.95 5.37
CA LEU A 165 2.87 12.09 5.57
C LEU A 165 2.70 13.03 4.38
N VAL A 166 2.34 14.28 4.64
CA VAL A 166 2.17 15.31 3.61
C VAL A 166 3.24 16.38 3.75
N SER A 167 3.70 16.91 2.62
CA SER A 167 4.69 17.98 2.58
C SER A 167 4.19 19.20 1.81
N PRO A 168 4.75 20.40 2.06
CA PRO A 168 4.42 21.59 1.28
C PRO A 168 4.70 21.48 -0.22
N SER A 169 5.57 20.56 -0.65
CA SER A 169 5.85 20.34 -2.08
C SER A 169 4.81 19.46 -2.78
N GLY A 170 3.76 19.03 -2.08
CA GLY A 170 2.75 18.11 -2.62
C GLY A 170 3.13 16.64 -2.53
N LEU A 171 4.30 16.29 -1.96
CA LEU A 171 4.63 14.89 -1.69
C LEU A 171 3.72 14.32 -0.60
N ALA A 172 3.10 13.17 -0.89
CA ALA A 172 2.30 12.40 0.04
C ALA A 172 2.84 10.95 0.13
N LEU A 173 3.21 10.51 1.33
CA LEU A 173 3.79 9.19 1.57
C LEU A 173 2.94 8.38 2.55
N SER A 174 2.45 7.20 2.15
CA SER A 174 1.66 6.32 3.02
C SER A 174 2.52 5.79 4.16
N MET A 175 2.10 6.05 5.40
CA MET A 175 2.76 5.61 6.63
C MET A 175 2.10 4.38 7.24
N ALA A 176 0.76 4.34 7.18
CA ALA A 176 -0.06 3.27 7.72
C ALA A 176 -1.43 3.26 7.03
N SER A 177 -2.09 2.10 7.05
CA SER A 177 -3.36 1.84 6.37
C SER A 177 -4.19 0.90 7.22
N GLU A 178 -5.49 1.10 7.29
CA GLU A 178 -6.43 0.21 7.96
C GLU A 178 -7.72 0.10 7.14
N PHE A 179 -8.24 -1.11 6.95
CA PHE A 179 -9.50 -1.29 6.23
C PHE A 179 -10.65 -0.63 6.99
N ILE A 180 -11.48 0.12 6.28
CA ILE A 180 -12.76 0.60 6.81
C ILE A 180 -13.77 -0.51 6.53
N GLU A 181 -14.24 -1.13 7.60
CA GLU A 181 -15.15 -2.27 7.55
C GLU A 181 -16.36 -2.01 8.42
N ASN A 182 -17.50 -2.55 7.99
CA ASN A 182 -18.72 -2.61 8.77
C ASN A 182 -19.20 -4.08 8.76
N PRO A 183 -18.78 -4.90 9.75
CA PRO A 183 -19.19 -6.29 9.80
C PRO A 183 -20.72 -6.40 9.86
N ALA A 184 -21.29 -7.31 9.07
CA ALA A 184 -22.73 -7.58 9.12
C ALA A 184 -23.14 -7.98 10.54
N GLY A 185 -23.93 -7.14 11.21
CA GLY A 185 -24.31 -7.33 12.62
C GLY A 185 -24.19 -6.06 13.47
N ASP A 186 -23.38 -5.08 13.04
CA ASP A 186 -23.28 -3.76 13.66
C ASP A 186 -24.43 -2.85 13.18
N ALA A 187 -25.67 -3.33 13.33
CA ALA A 187 -26.83 -2.46 13.15
C ALA A 187 -26.73 -1.37 14.23
N ASP A 188 -26.52 -0.13 13.80
CA ASP A 188 -26.58 1.00 14.72
C ASP A 188 -27.94 0.94 15.44
N PRO A 189 -27.95 0.93 16.79
CA PRO A 189 -29.19 0.81 17.56
C PRO A 189 -30.12 2.01 17.34
N GLU A 190 -29.59 3.10 16.78
CA GLU A 190 -30.32 4.31 16.44
C GLU A 190 -30.19 4.65 14.94
N PRO A 191 -31.21 5.27 14.34
CA PRO A 191 -31.15 5.71 12.95
C PRO A 191 -30.10 6.82 12.79
N LYS A 192 -28.97 6.49 12.15
CA LYS A 192 -27.94 7.44 11.74
C LYS A 192 -28.06 7.80 10.25
N SER A 193 -27.73 9.04 9.89
CA SER A 193 -27.53 9.46 8.50
C SER A 193 -26.36 8.71 7.85
N GLU A 194 -26.26 8.78 6.52
CA GLU A 194 -25.18 8.12 5.78
C GLU A 194 -23.80 8.71 6.14
N GLU A 195 -23.73 10.03 6.33
CA GLU A 195 -22.54 10.75 6.76
C GLU A 195 -22.11 10.33 8.18
N GLU A 196 -23.04 10.24 9.14
CA GLU A 196 -22.73 9.79 10.51
C GLU A 196 -22.22 8.35 10.53
N ARG A 197 -22.80 7.47 9.71
CA ARG A 197 -22.36 6.07 9.60
C ARG A 197 -20.97 5.97 8.99
N LYS A 198 -20.67 6.79 7.97
CA LYS A 198 -19.34 6.86 7.36
C LYS A 198 -18.30 7.32 8.39
N GLN A 199 -18.61 8.40 9.12
CA GLN A 199 -17.73 8.93 10.17
C GLN A 199 -17.49 7.91 11.30
N ASP A 200 -18.52 7.18 11.75
CA ASP A 200 -18.38 6.12 12.76
C ASP A 200 -17.45 4.99 12.29
N CYS A 201 -17.58 4.58 11.02
CA CYS A 201 -16.70 3.57 10.43
C CYS A 201 -15.24 4.06 10.35
N GLU A 202 -15.01 5.31 9.96
CA GLU A 202 -13.68 5.93 9.93
C GLU A 202 -13.08 6.06 11.34
N LEU A 203 -13.87 6.42 12.35
CA LEU A 203 -13.45 6.48 13.76
C LEU A 203 -13.07 5.09 14.29
N LYS A 204 -13.86 4.05 14.00
CA LYS A 204 -13.54 2.66 14.35
C LYS A 204 -12.25 2.19 13.69
N ALA A 205 -12.04 2.54 12.41
CA ALA A 205 -10.80 2.25 11.71
C ALA A 205 -9.61 3.00 12.34
N PHE A 206 -9.79 4.28 12.69
CA PHE A 206 -8.76 5.07 13.36
C PHE A 206 -8.37 4.47 14.72
N ALA A 207 -9.34 3.99 15.51
CA ALA A 207 -9.09 3.34 16.80
C ALA A 207 -8.23 2.07 16.67
N ARG A 208 -8.29 1.35 15.53
CA ARG A 208 -7.39 0.23 15.23
C ARG A 208 -6.04 0.68 14.66
N LEU A 209 -6.05 1.69 13.80
CA LEU A 209 -4.87 2.22 13.14
C LEU A 209 -3.91 2.92 14.11
N ALA A 210 -4.42 3.72 15.05
CA ALA A 210 -3.62 4.57 15.91
C ALA A 210 -2.64 3.79 16.82
N PRO A 211 -3.02 2.68 17.49
CA PRO A 211 -2.09 1.85 18.25
C PRO A 211 -0.96 1.28 17.38
N GLU A 212 -1.27 0.72 16.21
CA GLU A 212 -0.27 0.15 15.31
C GLU A 212 0.64 1.24 14.71
N PHE A 213 0.10 2.41 14.38
CA PHE A 213 0.89 3.57 13.97
C PHE A 213 1.84 4.00 15.09
N ARG A 214 1.38 4.08 16.33
CA ARG A 214 2.21 4.46 17.48
C ARG A 214 3.30 3.43 17.77
N LYS A 215 3.00 2.15 17.58
CA LYS A 215 3.97 1.05 17.70
C LYS A 215 5.04 1.11 16.60
N ALA A 216 4.64 1.45 15.38
CA ALA A 216 5.57 1.64 14.26
C ALA A 216 6.47 2.88 14.43
N TYR A 217 5.92 3.98 14.97
CA TYR A 217 6.61 5.27 15.10
C TYR A 217 6.58 5.84 16.53
N PRO A 218 7.15 5.14 17.54
CA PRO A 218 6.96 5.45 18.95
C PRO A 218 7.53 6.81 19.39
N LEU A 219 8.60 7.27 18.74
CA LEU A 219 9.30 8.51 19.07
C LEU A 219 9.09 9.62 18.04
N LEU A 220 8.22 9.41 17.05
CA LEU A 220 8.01 10.38 15.99
C LEU A 220 7.01 11.45 16.42
N PRO A 221 7.43 12.72 16.56
CA PRO A 221 6.48 13.79 16.79
C PRO A 221 5.70 14.08 15.51
N VAL A 222 4.39 13.84 15.55
CA VAL A 222 3.46 14.09 14.45
C VAL A 222 2.40 15.11 14.82
N CYS A 223 1.86 15.77 13.81
CA CYS A 223 0.66 16.58 13.84
C CYS A 223 -0.37 15.88 12.95
N ILE A 224 -1.47 15.40 13.52
CA ILE A 224 -2.52 14.72 12.77
C ILE A 224 -3.49 15.78 12.24
N THR A 225 -3.79 15.71 10.95
CA THR A 225 -4.85 16.50 10.29
C THR A 225 -5.88 15.54 9.71
N SER A 226 -7.15 15.82 9.92
CA SER A 226 -8.26 14.98 9.48
C SER A 226 -9.55 15.80 9.43
N ASP A 227 -10.45 15.44 8.53
CA ASP A 227 -11.83 15.91 8.54
C ASP A 227 -12.71 15.10 9.51
N ILE A 228 -12.14 14.05 10.13
CA ILE A 228 -12.76 13.28 11.21
C ILE A 228 -12.72 14.11 12.51
N PRO A 229 -13.87 14.42 13.14
CA PRO A 229 -13.89 15.17 14.39
C PRO A 229 -13.14 14.43 15.50
N GLN A 230 -12.26 15.14 16.22
CA GLN A 230 -11.56 14.60 17.38
C GLN A 230 -12.51 14.62 18.59
N SER A 231 -12.79 13.44 19.14
CA SER A 231 -13.50 13.26 20.41
C SER A 231 -12.58 13.49 21.60
#